data_AF-A0A1A8MU01-F1
#
_entry.id   AF-A0A1A8MU01-F1
#
_cell.length_a   1.000
_cell.length_b   1.000
_cell.length_c   1.000
_cell.angle_alpha   90.00
_cell.angle_beta   90.00
_cell.angle_gamma   90.00
#
_symmetry.space_group_name_H-M   'P 1'
#
loop_
_entity.id
_entity.type
_entity.pdbx_description
1 polymer ?
#
loop_
_entity_poly.entity_id
_entity_poly.type
_entity_poly.pdbx_seq_one_letter_code
_entity_poly.pdbx_strand_id
1 'polypeptide(L)'
;GQSIPDPGNPCSDCICQSGSVRCARKMCPEAPCPHPVTDPCGCPACNGCNFQGVTYADGQMIQGGGCQDCTCSRGEVVCAQRRCPAVSCLNPALDGCACGVCDGCRFNGRDYFNGERFQHPEDHCQLCSCLNGGVVCVP
;
A
#
# COMPACT_ATOMS: atom_id res chain seq x y z
N GLY A 1 -47.41 10.60 -10.80
CA GLY A 1 -46.67 9.54 -11.49
C GLY A 1 -45.95 8.70 -10.47
N GLN A 2 -45.71 7.42 -10.74
CA GLN A 2 -44.91 6.54 -9.88
C GLN A 2 -43.49 6.41 -10.46
N SER A 3 -42.47 6.50 -9.62
CA SER A 3 -41.08 6.25 -10.01
C SER A 3 -40.82 4.76 -10.10
N ILE A 4 -40.28 4.30 -11.22
CA ILE A 4 -39.91 2.92 -11.49
C ILE A 4 -38.46 2.86 -12.01
N PRO A 5 -37.67 1.86 -11.59
CA PRO A 5 -36.33 1.65 -12.13
C PRO A 5 -36.42 1.21 -13.61
N ASP A 6 -35.45 1.63 -14.41
CA ASP A 6 -35.32 1.20 -15.80
C ASP A 6 -34.64 -0.19 -15.88
N PRO A 7 -35.30 -1.24 -16.40
CA PRO A 7 -34.71 -2.57 -16.53
C PRO A 7 -33.52 -2.62 -17.51
N GLY A 8 -33.44 -1.69 -18.47
CA GLY A 8 -32.40 -1.64 -19.49
C GLY A 8 -31.23 -0.71 -19.14
N ASN A 9 -31.40 0.20 -18.18
CA ASN A 9 -30.36 1.14 -17.76
C ASN A 9 -30.44 1.46 -16.26
N PRO A 10 -29.57 0.87 -15.41
CA PRO A 10 -29.59 1.12 -13.97
C PRO A 10 -29.30 2.59 -13.59
N CYS A 11 -28.79 3.38 -14.54
CA CYS A 11 -28.43 4.78 -14.39
C CYS A 11 -29.57 5.75 -14.73
N SER A 12 -30.76 5.23 -15.04
CA SER A 12 -31.97 6.01 -15.33
C SER A 12 -33.05 5.77 -14.27
N ASP A 13 -33.85 6.80 -14.01
CA ASP A 13 -35.10 6.70 -13.29
C ASP A 13 -36.25 7.03 -14.25
N CYS A 14 -37.31 6.23 -14.19
CA CYS A 14 -38.48 6.41 -15.03
C CYS A 14 -39.69 6.80 -14.20
N ILE A 15 -40.59 7.59 -14.79
CA ILE A 15 -41.86 7.99 -14.19
C ILE A 15 -42.98 7.46 -15.08
N CYS A 16 -43.86 6.65 -14.50
CA CYS A 16 -45.12 6.26 -15.13
C CYS A 16 -46.20 7.29 -14.80
N GLN A 17 -46.76 7.93 -15.83
CA GLN A 17 -47.85 8.88 -15.70
C GLN A 17 -48.87 8.68 -16.82
N SER A 18 -50.13 8.43 -16.45
CA SER A 18 -51.26 8.27 -17.39
C SER A 18 -51.00 7.26 -18.52
N GLY A 19 -50.37 6.12 -18.20
CA GLY A 19 -50.08 5.05 -19.16
C GLY A 19 -48.84 5.27 -20.03
N SER A 20 -48.12 6.37 -19.85
CA SER A 20 -46.84 6.66 -20.53
C SER A 20 -45.68 6.59 -19.55
N VAL A 21 -44.57 5.96 -19.95
CA VAL A 21 -43.32 5.91 -19.18
C VAL A 21 -42.34 6.92 -19.75
N ARG A 22 -41.77 7.77 -18.90
CA ARG A 22 -40.73 8.73 -19.27
C ARG A 22 -39.50 8.47 -18.42
N CYS A 23 -38.39 8.13 -19.06
CA CYS A 23 -37.12 7.86 -18.40
C CYS A 23 -36.17 9.05 -18.53
N ALA A 24 -35.46 9.37 -17.46
CA ALA A 24 -34.39 10.34 -17.44
C ALA A 24 -33.18 9.77 -16.72
N ARG A 25 -31.98 10.21 -17.10
CA ARG A 25 -30.76 9.82 -16.39
C ARG A 25 -30.83 10.34 -14.95
N LYS A 26 -30.40 9.53 -13.99
CA LYS A 26 -30.26 9.93 -12.59
C LYS A 26 -29.30 11.11 -12.50
N MET A 27 -29.68 12.12 -11.71
CA MET A 27 -28.76 13.20 -11.38
C MET A 27 -27.73 12.66 -10.39
N CYS A 28 -26.46 12.91 -10.67
CA CYS A 28 -25.39 12.47 -9.80
C CYS A 28 -25.29 13.37 -8.56
N PRO A 29 -25.17 12.80 -7.35
CA PRO A 29 -24.84 13.58 -6.17
C PRO A 29 -23.39 14.09 -6.24
N GLU A 30 -23.08 15.15 -5.50
CA GLU A 30 -21.69 15.57 -5.29
C GLU A 30 -20.94 14.55 -4.43
N ALA A 31 -19.68 14.28 -4.77
CA ALA A 31 -18.89 13.28 -4.08
C ALA A 31 -18.19 13.86 -2.83
N PRO A 32 -18.30 13.22 -1.66
CA PRO A 32 -17.68 13.68 -0.41
C PRO A 32 -16.23 13.17 -0.26
N CYS A 33 -15.41 13.35 -1.31
CA CYS A 33 -14.00 13.00 -1.33
C CYS A 33 -13.21 13.91 -2.29
N PRO A 34 -11.89 14.07 -2.07
CA PRO A 34 -11.07 14.98 -2.88
C PRO A 34 -10.84 14.48 -4.32
N HIS A 35 -10.70 13.17 -4.51
CA HIS A 35 -10.48 12.57 -5.84
C HIS A 35 -11.48 11.44 -6.13
N PRO A 36 -12.72 11.79 -6.51
CA PRO A 36 -13.70 10.78 -6.88
C PRO A 36 -13.31 10.07 -8.17
N VAL A 37 -13.66 8.79 -8.24
CA VAL A 37 -13.61 7.99 -9.47
C VAL A 37 -14.96 7.98 -10.15
N THR A 38 -14.99 7.68 -11.44
CA THR A 38 -16.24 7.57 -12.19
C THR A 38 -16.82 6.16 -12.04
N ASP A 39 -18.06 6.07 -11.59
CA ASP A 39 -18.80 4.81 -11.53
C ASP A 39 -19.30 4.36 -12.92
N PRO A 40 -19.88 3.14 -13.05
CA PRO A 40 -20.42 2.66 -14.34
C PRO A 40 -21.52 3.56 -14.94
N CYS A 41 -22.16 4.39 -14.11
CA CYS A 41 -23.20 5.33 -14.51
C CYS A 41 -22.66 6.71 -14.91
N GLY A 42 -21.35 6.94 -14.82
CA GLY A 42 -20.73 8.24 -15.12
C GLY A 42 -20.81 9.24 -13.97
N CYS A 43 -21.17 8.80 -12.77
CA CYS A 43 -21.25 9.64 -11.58
C CYS A 43 -19.95 9.59 -10.76
N PRO A 44 -19.58 10.69 -10.08
CA PRO A 44 -18.44 10.70 -9.18
C PRO A 44 -18.75 9.87 -7.94
N ALA A 45 -17.86 8.94 -7.60
CA ALA A 45 -17.99 8.03 -6.47
C ALA A 45 -16.68 7.94 -5.68
N CYS A 46 -16.79 7.73 -4.37
CA CYS A 46 -15.65 7.60 -3.45
C CYS A 46 -15.36 6.14 -3.09
N ASN A 47 -15.76 5.19 -3.94
CA ASN A 47 -15.56 3.75 -3.73
C ASN A 47 -14.28 3.22 -4.40
N GLY A 48 -13.38 4.13 -4.77
CA GLY A 48 -12.10 3.79 -5.36
C GLY A 48 -11.20 5.02 -5.50
N CYS A 49 -9.95 4.79 -5.87
CA CYS A 49 -8.92 5.81 -6.02
C CYS A 49 -8.24 5.62 -7.38
N ASN A 50 -7.94 6.72 -8.07
CA ASN A 50 -7.07 6.66 -9.23
C ASN A 50 -5.63 6.99 -8.81
N PHE A 51 -4.71 6.07 -9.04
CA PHE A 51 -3.30 6.24 -8.71
C PHE A 51 -2.43 5.76 -9.87
N GLN A 52 -1.58 6.64 -10.39
CA GLN A 52 -0.70 6.37 -11.55
C GLN A 52 -1.45 5.82 -12.78
N GLY A 53 -2.69 6.26 -13.00
CA GLY A 53 -3.53 5.81 -14.12
C GLY A 53 -4.24 4.47 -13.88
N VAL A 54 -4.07 3.85 -12.71
CA VAL A 54 -4.77 2.62 -12.31
C VAL A 54 -5.85 2.96 -11.29
N THR A 55 -7.04 2.39 -11.47
CA THR A 55 -8.13 2.51 -10.50
C THR A 55 -8.08 1.36 -9.51
N TYR A 56 -8.01 1.70 -8.23
CA TYR A 56 -8.03 0.77 -7.09
C TYR A 56 -9.38 0.87 -6.40
N ALA A 57 -9.90 -0.26 -5.91
CA ALA A 57 -11.10 -0.27 -5.08
C ALA A 57 -10.81 0.31 -3.69
N ASP A 58 -11.85 0.85 -3.03
CA ASP A 58 -11.74 1.27 -1.64
C ASP A 58 -11.26 0.11 -0.74
N GLY A 59 -10.28 0.37 0.11
CA GLY A 59 -9.60 -0.60 0.96
C GLY A 59 -8.52 -1.44 0.26
N GLN A 60 -8.32 -1.29 -1.05
CA GLN A 60 -7.31 -2.06 -1.77
C GLN A 60 -5.89 -1.59 -1.42
N MET A 61 -5.01 -2.55 -1.11
CA MET A 61 -3.58 -2.27 -0.95
C MET A 61 -2.94 -1.99 -2.30
N ILE A 62 -2.13 -0.94 -2.33
CA ILE A 62 -1.37 -0.49 -3.48
C ILE A 62 0.09 -0.78 -3.18
N GLN A 63 0.80 -1.35 -4.15
CA GLN A 63 2.25 -1.47 -4.05
C GLN A 63 2.86 -0.07 -4.13
N GLY A 64 3.08 0.54 -2.97
CA GLY A 64 3.82 1.78 -2.85
C GLY A 64 5.28 1.54 -3.23
N GLY A 65 5.87 2.48 -3.96
CA GLY A 65 7.31 2.48 -4.15
C GLY A 65 8.00 2.68 -2.79
N GLY A 66 9.05 1.90 -2.52
CA GLY A 66 9.91 2.08 -1.35
C GLY A 66 9.19 1.99 0.01
N CYS A 67 9.10 0.79 0.58
CA CYS A 67 8.94 0.57 2.03
C CYS A 67 7.79 1.32 2.70
N GLN A 68 6.78 1.60 1.88
CA GLN A 68 5.53 2.22 2.26
C GLN A 68 4.43 1.23 1.91
N ASP A 69 3.48 1.12 2.82
CA ASP A 69 2.25 0.40 2.56
C ASP A 69 1.19 1.45 2.23
N CYS A 70 0.69 1.41 1.00
CA CYS A 70 -0.31 2.35 0.49
C CYS A 70 -1.66 1.64 0.42
N THR A 71 -2.72 2.36 0.77
CA THR A 71 -4.09 1.84 0.69
C THR A 71 -5.00 2.90 0.10
N CYS A 72 -5.91 2.49 -0.77
CA CYS A 72 -6.98 3.37 -1.23
C CYS A 72 -8.02 3.53 -0.11
N SER A 73 -8.29 4.77 0.29
CA SER A 73 -9.32 5.11 1.26
C SER A 73 -10.13 6.30 0.76
N ARG A 74 -11.39 6.04 0.40
CA ARG A 74 -12.41 7.02 0.03
C ARG A 74 -11.98 8.04 -1.02
N GLY A 75 -11.42 7.59 -2.14
CA GLY A 75 -10.94 8.51 -3.18
C GLY A 75 -9.61 9.17 -2.85
N GLU A 76 -8.85 8.65 -1.90
CA GLU A 76 -7.49 9.11 -1.60
C GLU A 76 -6.56 7.92 -1.40
N VAL A 77 -5.34 8.01 -1.93
CA VAL A 77 -4.29 7.02 -1.64
C VAL A 77 -3.55 7.46 -0.40
N VAL A 78 -3.69 6.70 0.67
CA VAL A 78 -3.01 6.93 1.94
C VAL A 78 -1.82 5.99 2.04
N CYS A 79 -0.62 6.54 2.09
CA CYS A 79 0.61 5.78 2.26
C CYS A 79 1.19 6.01 3.65
N ALA A 80 1.65 4.94 4.29
CA ALA A 80 2.38 5.00 5.54
C ALA A 80 3.69 4.24 5.41
N GLN A 81 4.74 4.72 6.09
CA GLN A 81 5.98 3.96 6.18
C GLN A 81 5.69 2.61 6.82
N ARG A 82 6.22 1.54 6.20
CA ARG A 82 6.15 0.19 6.75
C ARG A 82 6.72 0.21 8.16
N ARG A 83 5.96 -0.32 9.11
CA ARG A 83 6.47 -0.55 10.46
C ARG A 83 7.40 -1.75 10.43
N CYS A 84 8.66 -1.53 10.74
CA CYS A 84 9.61 -2.62 10.82
C CYS A 84 9.24 -3.57 11.97
N PRO A 85 9.29 -4.89 11.76
CA PRO A 85 9.14 -5.84 12.84
C PRO A 85 10.29 -5.67 13.84
N ALA A 86 9.99 -5.83 15.13
CA ALA A 86 11.03 -5.87 16.14
C ALA A 86 11.85 -7.15 15.97
N VAL A 87 13.17 -7.02 16.00
CA VAL A 87 14.12 -8.13 15.93
C VAL A 87 14.89 -8.25 17.24
N SER A 88 15.31 -9.46 17.59
CA SER A 88 15.97 -9.78 18.86
C SER A 88 17.48 -10.01 18.74
N CYS A 89 18.03 -10.05 17.51
CA CYS A 89 19.46 -10.16 17.31
C CYS A 89 20.19 -8.85 17.64
N LEU A 90 21.47 -8.95 18.00
CA LEU A 90 22.25 -7.84 18.55
C LEU A 90 22.73 -6.84 17.49
N ASN A 91 23.08 -7.34 16.31
CA ASN A 91 23.65 -6.56 15.21
C ASN A 91 22.85 -6.84 13.92
N PRO A 92 21.55 -6.50 13.86
CA PRO A 92 20.73 -6.80 12.68
C PRO A 92 21.28 -6.11 11.43
N ALA A 93 21.35 -6.85 10.32
CA ALA A 93 21.50 -6.24 9.01
C ALA A 93 20.25 -5.45 8.63
N LEU A 94 20.36 -4.59 7.62
CA LEU A 94 19.20 -3.86 7.09
C LEU A 94 18.74 -4.45 5.76
N ASP A 95 17.42 -4.58 5.60
CA ASP A 95 16.81 -4.90 4.32
C ASP A 95 16.69 -3.65 3.42
N GLY A 96 16.07 -3.82 2.24
CA GLY A 96 15.78 -2.71 1.31
C GLY A 96 14.88 -1.61 1.89
N CYS A 97 14.32 -1.83 3.08
CA CYS A 97 13.47 -0.91 3.82
C CYS A 97 14.12 -0.31 5.06
N ALA A 98 15.42 -0.50 5.23
CA ALA A 98 16.12 -0.13 6.44
C ALA A 98 15.49 -0.77 7.70
N CYS A 99 14.79 -1.90 7.54
CA CYS A 99 14.29 -2.71 8.63
C CYS A 99 15.35 -3.72 9.05
N GLY A 100 15.48 -3.91 10.36
CA GLY A 100 16.39 -4.89 10.92
C GLY A 100 15.98 -6.31 10.53
N VAL A 101 16.95 -7.10 10.07
CA VAL A 101 16.81 -8.53 9.79
C VAL A 101 17.97 -9.30 10.43
N CYS A 102 17.69 -10.51 10.92
CA CYS A 102 18.70 -11.34 11.57
C CYS A 102 19.39 -12.31 10.59
N ASP A 103 19.14 -12.23 9.29
CA ASP A 103 19.85 -13.04 8.28
C ASP A 103 21.06 -12.32 7.69
N GLY A 104 21.91 -11.82 8.59
CA GLY A 104 23.06 -10.97 8.27
C GLY A 104 23.36 -10.07 9.45
N CYS A 105 24.52 -9.40 9.40
CA CYS A 105 24.97 -8.55 10.49
C CYS A 105 25.38 -7.18 10.01
N ARG A 106 24.99 -6.13 10.74
CA ARG A 106 25.57 -4.80 10.54
C ARG A 106 26.60 -4.50 11.62
N PHE A 107 27.86 -4.38 11.24
CA PHE A 107 28.97 -4.14 12.15
C PHE A 107 29.82 -2.96 11.67
N ASN A 108 30.06 -1.98 12.55
CA ASN A 108 30.81 -0.75 12.22
C ASN A 108 30.32 -0.07 10.92
N GLY A 109 29.00 -0.04 10.73
CA GLY A 109 28.37 0.59 9.57
C GLY A 109 28.47 -0.21 8.26
N ARG A 110 29.05 -1.41 8.27
CA ARG A 110 29.08 -2.33 7.12
C ARG A 110 28.16 -3.51 7.33
N ASP A 111 27.54 -3.98 6.25
CA ASP A 111 26.70 -5.17 6.26
C ASP A 111 27.52 -6.39 5.83
N TYR A 112 27.32 -7.49 6.55
CA TYR A 112 27.98 -8.78 6.35
C TYR A 112 26.92 -9.87 6.21
N PHE A 113 27.14 -10.81 5.31
CA PHE A 113 26.23 -11.92 5.09
C PHE A 113 26.28 -12.92 6.25
N ASN A 114 25.18 -13.63 6.44
CA ASN A 114 25.12 -14.70 7.42
C ASN A 114 26.16 -15.79 7.09
N GLY A 115 27.00 -16.15 8.06
CA GLY A 115 28.12 -17.08 7.89
C GLY A 115 29.42 -16.45 7.39
N GLU A 116 29.44 -15.15 7.09
CA GLU A 116 30.63 -14.44 6.64
C GLU A 116 31.66 -14.27 7.76
N ARG A 117 32.95 -14.39 7.39
CA ARG A 117 34.08 -14.07 8.26
C ARG A 117 34.85 -12.88 7.71
N PHE A 118 35.22 -11.95 8.59
CA PHE A 118 35.86 -10.70 8.20
C PHE A 118 36.87 -10.25 9.25
N GLN A 119 37.91 -9.54 8.81
CA GLN A 119 38.86 -8.89 9.73
C GLN A 119 38.19 -7.71 10.43
N HIS A 120 38.45 -7.53 11.71
CA HIS A 120 37.86 -6.42 12.46
C HIS A 120 38.33 -5.08 11.86
N PRO A 121 37.42 -4.13 11.55
CA PRO A 121 37.76 -2.92 10.79
C PRO A 121 38.79 -2.01 11.46
N GLU A 122 38.85 -2.03 12.79
CA GLU A 122 39.75 -1.19 13.59
C GLU A 122 40.90 -1.98 14.22
N ASP A 123 40.76 -3.30 14.37
CA ASP A 123 41.72 -4.15 15.06
C ASP A 123 42.09 -5.32 14.15
N HIS A 124 43.14 -5.15 13.36
CA HIS A 124 43.54 -6.13 12.36
C HIS A 124 44.08 -7.44 12.97
N CYS A 125 44.15 -7.54 14.30
CA CYS A 125 44.47 -8.77 15.02
C CYS A 125 43.22 -9.60 15.35
N GLN A 126 42.00 -9.11 15.09
CA GLN A 126 40.77 -9.85 15.39
C GLN A 126 40.08 -10.36 14.13
N LEU A 127 39.69 -11.64 14.16
CA LEU A 127 38.82 -12.24 13.17
C LEU A 127 37.39 -12.34 13.70
N CYS A 128 36.46 -11.73 12.98
CA CYS A 128 35.05 -11.72 13.31
C CYS A 128 34.25 -12.67 12.42
N SER A 129 33.14 -13.18 12.95
CA SER A 129 32.15 -13.98 12.22
C SER A 129 30.76 -13.41 12.43
N CYS A 130 29.99 -13.29 11.35
CA CYS A 130 28.57 -12.97 11.38
C CYS A 130 27.75 -14.26 11.41
N LEU A 131 26.85 -14.41 12.38
CA LEU A 131 25.87 -15.50 12.40
C LEU A 131 24.56 -15.04 13.01
N ASN A 132 23.48 -15.15 12.23
CA ASN A 132 22.10 -14.85 12.64
C ASN A 132 21.93 -13.47 13.33
N GLY A 133 22.59 -12.43 12.81
CA GLY A 133 22.58 -11.08 13.39
C GLY A 133 23.43 -10.92 14.64
N GLY A 134 24.26 -11.91 14.98
CA GLY A 134 25.29 -11.84 16.00
C GLY A 134 26.67 -11.70 15.37
N VAL A 135 27.53 -10.87 15.96
CA VAL A 135 28.94 -10.76 15.58
C VAL A 135 29.78 -11.26 16.75
N VAL A 136 30.65 -12.22 16.48
CA VAL A 136 31.62 -12.74 17.46
C VAL A 136 33.01 -12.55 16.88
N CYS A 137 33.88 -11.88 17.63
CA CYS A 137 35.27 -11.64 17.26
C CYS A 137 36.19 -12.39 18.21
N VAL A 138 37.21 -13.03 17.65
CA VAL A 138 38.25 -13.74 18.38
C VAL A 138 39.63 -13.20 17.96
N PRO A 139 40.63 -13.25 18.84
CA PRO A 139 42.03 -12.97 18.47
C PRO A 139 42.58 -13.96 17.45
#